data_AF-A0A1L9C6T6-F1
#
_entry.id   AF-A0A1L9C6T6-F1
#
_cell.length_a   1.000
_cell.length_b   1.000
_cell.length_c   1.000
_cell.angle_alpha   90.00
_cell.angle_beta   90.00
_cell.angle_gamma   90.00
#
_symmetry.space_group_name_H-M   'P 1'
#
loop_
_entity.id
_entity.type
_entity.pdbx_description
1 polymer ?
#
loop_
_entity_poly.entity_id
_entity_poly.type
_entity_poly.pdbx_seq_one_letter_code
_entity_poly.pdbx_strand_id
1 'polypeptide(L)'
;MNFGMIIIWVAFLFGLLAIVYSYLGFRREDEKYRILSSRLEIACAVLVTVASVMLMYYLYDVAAFFEYVYNHSSLDLSTYYRLSAFWAGQEGSLLLWAWAISVMLLVLRYSFRFTEGNVFMITRTLSLGILSVFLMLLVLDNPFAVYYSKAGSILVSNWNPFVHPYHLTDGQGMNPLLRNPWMAVHPPILFLGYAAFTIPFASAIAGLLLNDSNWHKIANNWMRVSWLFLTAGIGLGGFWAYEVLGWGAWYWSWDPVETSSLIPWITATAYLHTIYGRQGQFRFLAPAMAIFSFILVIFATFVTRSGMWASVHSWQDFNAESLLIGIFLATITIVGTSLLAKRYFEEQD
;
A
#
# COMPACT_ATOMS: atom_id res chain seq x y z
N MET A 1 -15.18 -19.16 -14.66
CA MET A 1 -15.08 -18.75 -13.24
C MET A 1 -13.83 -17.89 -13.08
N ASN A 2 -13.97 -16.71 -12.50
CA ASN A 2 -12.91 -15.74 -12.31
C ASN A 2 -12.14 -16.04 -11.02
N PHE A 3 -11.03 -16.76 -11.15
CA PHE A 3 -10.22 -17.15 -10.00
C PHE A 3 -9.53 -15.96 -9.33
N GLY A 4 -9.05 -14.97 -10.08
CA GLY A 4 -8.35 -13.81 -9.52
C GLY A 4 -9.23 -13.00 -8.56
N MET A 5 -10.49 -12.76 -8.96
CA MET A 5 -11.49 -12.10 -8.11
C MET A 5 -11.74 -12.88 -6.81
N ILE A 6 -11.96 -14.20 -6.90
CA ILE A 6 -12.18 -15.07 -5.72
C ILE A 6 -10.96 -15.06 -4.80
N ILE A 7 -9.74 -15.10 -5.35
CA ILE A 7 -8.50 -15.08 -4.58
C ILE A 7 -8.38 -13.80 -3.75
N ILE A 8 -8.71 -12.64 -4.32
CA ILE A 8 -8.71 -11.36 -3.58
C ILE A 8 -9.74 -11.38 -2.44
N TRP A 9 -10.95 -11.89 -2.69
CA TRP A 9 -12.00 -11.97 -1.67
C TRP A 9 -11.62 -12.90 -0.51
N VAL A 10 -11.03 -14.06 -0.83
CA VAL A 10 -10.56 -15.01 0.19
C VAL A 10 -9.35 -14.44 0.94
N ALA A 11 -8.42 -13.76 0.26
CA ALA A 11 -7.31 -13.06 0.90
C ALA A 11 -7.81 -12.01 1.91
N PHE A 12 -8.81 -11.21 1.52
CA PHE A 12 -9.45 -10.23 2.40
C PHE A 12 -10.06 -10.90 3.64
N LEU A 13 -10.82 -11.98 3.45
CA LEU A 13 -11.40 -12.75 4.56
C LEU A 13 -10.31 -13.30 5.50
N PHE A 14 -9.24 -13.86 4.96
CA PHE A 14 -8.13 -14.38 5.75
C PHE A 14 -7.39 -13.27 6.50
N GLY A 15 -7.22 -12.09 5.91
CA GLY A 15 -6.71 -10.90 6.58
C GLY A 15 -7.58 -10.50 7.79
N LEU A 16 -8.91 -10.43 7.61
CA LEU A 16 -9.84 -10.12 8.71
C LEU A 16 -9.78 -11.15 9.83
N LEU A 17 -9.81 -12.44 9.48
CA LEU A 17 -9.70 -13.50 10.48
C LEU A 17 -8.33 -13.48 11.19
N ALA A 18 -7.24 -13.19 10.47
CA ALA A 18 -5.92 -13.06 11.06
C ALA A 18 -5.89 -11.94 12.11
N ILE A 19 -6.54 -10.80 11.85
CA ILE A 19 -6.68 -9.69 12.82
C ILE A 19 -7.46 -10.17 14.06
N VAL A 20 -8.63 -10.78 13.88
CA VAL A 20 -9.48 -11.25 14.98
C VAL A 20 -8.72 -12.24 15.86
N TYR A 21 -8.07 -13.24 15.28
CA TYR A 21 -7.30 -14.21 16.04
C TYR A 21 -6.02 -13.64 16.65
N SER A 22 -5.40 -12.62 16.02
CA SER A 22 -4.27 -11.92 16.60
C SER A 22 -4.68 -11.19 17.88
N TYR A 23 -5.81 -10.48 17.83
CA TYR A 23 -6.38 -9.79 18.99
C TYR A 23 -6.82 -10.76 20.09
N LEU A 24 -7.48 -11.87 19.74
CA LEU A 24 -7.85 -12.90 20.72
C LEU A 24 -6.62 -13.56 21.36
N GLY A 25 -5.56 -13.83 20.58
CA GLY A 25 -4.30 -14.36 21.07
C GLY A 25 -3.52 -13.39 21.97
N PHE A 26 -3.71 -12.08 21.76
CA PHE A 26 -3.19 -11.06 22.68
C PHE A 26 -4.02 -11.02 23.97
N ARG A 27 -5.35 -10.88 23.87
CA ARG A 27 -6.25 -10.69 25.02
C ARG A 27 -6.38 -11.91 25.93
N ARG A 28 -6.36 -13.12 25.36
CA ARG A 28 -6.53 -14.38 26.11
C ARG A 28 -5.21 -15.05 26.46
N GLU A 29 -4.09 -14.51 25.98
CA GLU A 29 -2.75 -15.09 26.14
C GLU A 29 -2.67 -16.57 25.67
N ASP A 30 -3.52 -16.97 24.73
CA ASP A 30 -3.62 -18.34 24.24
C ASP A 30 -2.87 -18.51 22.91
N GLU A 31 -1.86 -19.38 22.95
CA GLU A 31 -0.96 -19.67 21.84
C GLU A 31 -1.69 -20.26 20.63
N LYS A 32 -2.81 -20.97 20.81
CA LYS A 32 -3.58 -21.54 19.70
C LYS A 32 -4.12 -20.45 18.77
N TYR A 33 -4.61 -19.34 19.33
CA TYR A 33 -5.10 -18.22 18.53
C TYR A 33 -3.94 -17.48 17.84
N ARG A 34 -2.77 -17.38 18.48
CA ARG A 34 -1.56 -16.78 17.89
C ARG A 34 -1.08 -17.59 16.68
N ILE A 35 -1.00 -18.92 16.82
CA ILE A 35 -0.65 -19.83 15.72
C ILE A 35 -1.67 -19.74 14.58
N LEU A 36 -2.97 -19.74 14.89
CA LEU A 36 -4.01 -19.66 13.87
C LEU A 36 -3.94 -18.33 13.10
N SER A 37 -3.78 -17.20 13.81
CA SER A 37 -3.57 -15.89 13.21
C SER A 37 -2.34 -15.88 12.29
N SER A 38 -1.25 -16.52 12.70
CA SER A 38 -0.04 -16.64 11.89
C SER A 38 -0.28 -17.41 10.60
N ARG A 39 -1.01 -18.53 10.67
CA ARG A 39 -1.32 -19.36 9.48
C ARG A 39 -2.21 -18.60 8.50
N LEU A 40 -3.19 -17.85 9.00
CA LEU A 40 -4.08 -17.03 8.19
C LEU A 40 -3.35 -15.86 7.52
N GLU A 41 -2.42 -15.21 8.21
CA GLU A 41 -1.55 -14.20 7.60
C GLU A 41 -0.70 -14.78 6.48
N ILE A 42 -0.05 -15.93 6.70
CA ILE A 42 0.78 -16.57 5.66
C ILE A 42 -0.09 -16.96 4.46
N ALA A 43 -1.28 -17.53 4.71
CA ALA A 43 -2.22 -17.87 3.65
C ALA A 43 -2.68 -16.61 2.89
N CYS A 44 -2.97 -15.51 3.58
CA CYS A 44 -3.29 -14.22 2.96
C CYS A 44 -2.13 -13.74 2.07
N ALA A 45 -0.89 -13.75 2.57
CA ALA A 45 0.28 -13.32 1.80
C ALA A 45 0.52 -14.20 0.55
N VAL A 46 0.31 -15.52 0.66
CA VAL A 46 0.37 -16.44 -0.48
C VAL A 46 -0.71 -16.09 -1.51
N LEU A 47 -1.95 -15.87 -1.09
CA LEU A 47 -3.05 -15.52 -2.00
C LEU A 47 -2.81 -14.18 -2.71
N VAL A 48 -2.33 -13.16 -2.00
CA VAL A 48 -1.98 -11.85 -2.60
C VAL A 48 -0.81 -12.00 -3.59
N THR A 49 0.17 -12.85 -3.28
CA THR A 49 1.27 -13.16 -4.20
C THR A 49 0.78 -13.86 -5.45
N VAL A 50 -0.10 -14.87 -5.30
CA VAL A 50 -0.71 -15.58 -6.44
C VAL A 50 -1.52 -14.61 -7.30
N ALA A 51 -2.34 -13.74 -6.69
CA ALA A 51 -3.07 -12.71 -7.42
C ALA A 51 -2.12 -11.78 -8.20
N SER A 52 -1.03 -11.32 -7.57
CA SER A 52 -0.04 -10.45 -8.22
C SER A 52 0.62 -11.13 -9.42
N VAL A 53 1.05 -12.38 -9.27
CA VAL A 53 1.64 -13.19 -10.35
C VAL A 53 0.63 -13.46 -11.47
N MET A 54 -0.63 -13.76 -11.13
CA MET A 54 -1.70 -13.95 -12.12
C MET A 54 -1.93 -12.68 -12.94
N LEU A 55 -2.00 -11.51 -12.30
CA LEU A 55 -2.18 -10.24 -13.02
C LEU A 55 -1.00 -9.94 -13.94
N MET A 56 0.24 -10.14 -13.48
CA MET A 56 1.43 -10.00 -14.33
C MET A 56 1.39 -10.94 -15.53
N TYR A 57 0.97 -12.20 -15.34
CA TYR A 57 0.81 -13.15 -16.43
C TYR A 57 -0.24 -12.70 -17.44
N TYR A 58 -1.42 -12.24 -16.98
CA TYR A 58 -2.48 -11.78 -17.87
C TYR A 58 -2.12 -10.50 -18.62
N LEU A 59 -1.32 -9.60 -18.01
CA LEU A 59 -0.78 -8.43 -18.69
C LEU A 59 0.25 -8.82 -19.76
N TYR A 60 1.11 -9.80 -19.48
CA TYR A 60 2.07 -10.35 -20.44
C TYR A 60 1.38 -10.96 -21.67
N ASP A 61 0.38 -11.80 -21.42
CA ASP A 61 -0.42 -12.51 -22.43
C ASP A 61 -1.43 -11.61 -23.15
N VAL A 62 -1.70 -10.41 -22.63
CA VAL A 62 -2.71 -9.47 -23.14
C VAL A 62 -4.11 -10.12 -23.12
N ALA A 63 -4.46 -10.71 -21.98
CA ALA A 63 -5.78 -11.27 -21.70
C ALA A 63 -6.86 -10.17 -21.60
N ALA A 64 -7.20 -9.56 -22.73
CA ALA A 64 -8.04 -8.36 -22.86
C ALA A 64 -9.52 -8.54 -22.46
N PHE A 65 -9.93 -9.74 -22.01
CA PHE A 65 -11.24 -9.94 -21.39
C PHE A 65 -11.30 -9.41 -19.95
N PHE A 66 -10.14 -9.15 -19.31
CA PHE A 66 -10.07 -8.37 -18.08
C PHE A 66 -9.97 -6.87 -18.43
N GLU A 67 -10.80 -6.06 -17.79
CA GLU A 67 -10.85 -4.61 -18.02
C GLU A 67 -9.51 -3.93 -17.76
N TYR A 68 -8.86 -4.27 -16.65
CA TYR A 68 -7.54 -3.72 -16.30
C TYR A 68 -6.50 -4.02 -17.38
N VAL A 69 -6.50 -5.25 -17.91
CA VAL A 69 -5.55 -5.67 -18.95
C VAL A 69 -5.85 -4.95 -20.26
N TYR A 70 -7.13 -4.85 -20.64
CA TYR A 70 -7.56 -4.13 -21.83
C TYR A 70 -7.14 -2.65 -21.80
N ASN A 71 -7.26 -1.98 -20.65
CA ASN A 71 -6.95 -0.55 -20.52
C ASN A 71 -5.45 -0.24 -20.40
N HIS A 72 -4.59 -1.24 -20.15
CA HIS A 72 -3.18 -1.01 -19.81
C HIS A 72 -2.16 -1.87 -20.55
N SER A 73 -2.57 -2.92 -21.27
CA SER A 73 -1.68 -3.78 -22.04
C SER A 73 -2.21 -3.99 -23.45
N SER A 74 -1.31 -4.29 -24.39
CA SER A 74 -1.63 -4.48 -25.80
C SER A 74 -0.49 -5.22 -26.51
N LEU A 75 -0.79 -5.81 -27.67
CA LEU A 75 0.17 -6.62 -28.42
C LEU A 75 1.30 -5.80 -29.06
N ASP A 76 1.11 -4.50 -29.29
CA ASP A 76 2.14 -3.58 -29.79
C ASP A 76 3.19 -3.21 -28.72
N LEU A 77 2.87 -3.36 -27.44
CA LEU A 77 3.81 -3.04 -26.36
C LEU A 77 4.90 -4.09 -26.23
N SER A 78 6.12 -3.62 -25.99
CA SER A 78 7.23 -4.51 -25.59
C SER A 78 6.91 -5.23 -24.27
N THR A 79 7.46 -6.43 -24.09
CA THR A 79 7.27 -7.23 -22.87
C THR A 79 7.55 -6.46 -21.58
N TYR A 80 8.56 -5.59 -21.62
CA TYR A 80 8.93 -4.73 -20.50
C TYR A 80 7.76 -3.82 -20.07
N TYR A 81 7.11 -3.17 -21.04
CA TYR A 81 5.99 -2.27 -20.77
C TYR A 81 4.71 -3.00 -20.39
N ARG A 82 4.48 -4.19 -20.97
CA ARG A 82 3.37 -5.06 -20.57
C ARG A 82 3.48 -5.48 -19.10
N LEU A 83 4.68 -5.81 -18.62
CA LEU A 83 4.88 -6.14 -17.21
C LEU A 83 4.77 -4.90 -16.33
N SER A 84 5.28 -3.74 -16.76
CA SER A 84 5.13 -2.50 -15.99
C SER A 84 3.70 -1.97 -15.90
N ALA A 85 2.82 -2.45 -16.77
CA ALA A 85 1.39 -2.16 -16.67
C ALA A 85 0.78 -2.64 -15.34
N PHE A 86 1.46 -3.54 -14.59
CA PHE A 86 1.03 -3.98 -13.25
C PHE A 86 0.86 -2.82 -12.26
N TRP A 87 1.55 -1.70 -12.45
CA TRP A 87 1.42 -0.49 -11.62
C TRP A 87 1.03 0.75 -12.42
N ALA A 88 0.61 0.59 -13.68
CA ALA A 88 0.17 1.72 -14.52
C ALA A 88 -1.23 2.22 -14.13
N GLY A 89 -2.11 1.30 -13.74
CA GLY A 89 -3.47 1.59 -13.30
C GLY A 89 -3.66 1.51 -11.79
N GLN A 90 -4.86 1.91 -11.35
CA GLN A 90 -5.22 2.11 -9.94
C GLN A 90 -5.26 0.79 -9.15
N GLU A 91 -5.91 -0.22 -9.70
CA GLU A 91 -6.18 -1.53 -9.12
C GLU A 91 -4.89 -2.34 -9.01
N GLY A 92 -4.08 -2.36 -10.07
CA GLY A 92 -2.79 -3.04 -10.07
C GLY A 92 -1.78 -2.39 -9.10
N SER A 93 -1.74 -1.05 -9.02
CA SER A 93 -0.88 -0.39 -8.04
C SER A 93 -1.35 -0.57 -6.58
N LEU A 94 -2.67 -0.70 -6.32
CA LEU A 94 -3.17 -1.15 -5.00
C LEU A 94 -2.74 -2.57 -4.69
N LEU A 95 -2.81 -3.47 -5.68
CA LEU A 95 -2.37 -4.85 -5.52
C LEU A 95 -0.87 -4.93 -5.25
N LEU A 96 -0.05 -4.15 -5.95
CA LEU A 96 1.38 -4.01 -5.68
C LEU A 96 1.64 -3.54 -4.24
N TRP A 97 0.89 -2.54 -3.76
CA TRP A 97 1.05 -2.04 -2.39
C TRP A 97 0.62 -3.07 -1.36
N ALA A 98 -0.56 -3.69 -1.51
CA ALA A 98 -1.01 -4.78 -0.65
C ALA A 98 0.00 -5.94 -0.63
N TRP A 99 0.56 -6.28 -1.78
CA TRP A 99 1.59 -7.30 -1.90
C TRP A 99 2.86 -6.91 -1.15
N ALA A 100 3.36 -5.69 -1.32
CA ALA A 100 4.51 -5.18 -0.59
C ALA A 100 4.30 -5.22 0.94
N ILE A 101 3.15 -4.77 1.45
CA ILE A 101 2.82 -4.85 2.88
C ILE A 101 2.82 -6.31 3.35
N SER A 102 2.21 -7.23 2.58
CA SER A 102 2.16 -8.65 2.94
C SER A 102 3.55 -9.30 3.01
N VAL A 103 4.44 -8.98 2.07
CA VAL A 103 5.84 -9.44 2.07
C VAL A 103 6.58 -8.86 3.26
N MET A 104 6.39 -7.58 3.57
CA MET A 104 7.05 -6.94 4.71
C MET A 104 6.59 -7.51 6.05
N LEU A 105 5.31 -7.90 6.18
CA LEU A 105 4.81 -8.63 7.34
C LEU A 105 5.46 -10.00 7.49
N LEU A 106 5.65 -10.74 6.39
CA LEU A 106 6.40 -12.00 6.41
C LEU A 106 7.87 -11.79 6.80
N VAL A 107 8.54 -10.76 6.26
CA VAL A 107 9.92 -10.41 6.63
C VAL A 107 10.00 -10.05 8.12
N LEU A 108 9.06 -9.23 8.62
CA LEU A 108 8.98 -8.85 10.03
C LEU A 108 8.81 -10.10 10.91
N ARG A 109 7.95 -11.04 10.51
CA ARG A 109 7.70 -12.30 11.21
C ARG A 109 8.94 -13.19 11.30
N TYR A 110 9.69 -13.35 10.22
CA TYR A 110 10.85 -14.25 10.19
C TYR A 110 12.16 -13.55 10.59
N SER A 111 12.10 -12.28 10.99
CA SER A 111 13.24 -11.55 11.52
C SER A 111 13.52 -11.97 12.96
N PHE A 112 14.56 -12.79 13.17
CA PHE A 112 15.01 -13.31 14.48
C PHE A 112 15.27 -12.25 15.58
N ARG A 113 15.23 -10.95 15.26
CA ARG A 113 15.54 -9.87 16.19
C ARG A 113 14.33 -9.32 16.95
N PHE A 114 13.10 -9.57 16.50
CA PHE A 114 11.90 -8.83 16.96
C PHE A 114 10.65 -9.70 17.19
N THR A 115 10.78 -11.01 17.26
CA THR A 115 9.65 -11.97 17.16
C THR A 115 8.80 -12.13 18.42
N GLU A 116 9.15 -11.49 19.53
CA GLU A 116 8.53 -11.75 20.82
C GLU A 116 8.08 -10.46 21.53
N GLY A 117 6.99 -10.59 22.30
CA GLY A 117 6.45 -9.52 23.12
C GLY A 117 5.19 -8.85 22.57
N ASN A 118 4.50 -8.15 23.48
CA ASN A 118 3.21 -7.51 23.22
C ASN A 118 3.29 -6.43 22.12
N VAL A 119 4.38 -5.67 22.09
CA VAL A 119 4.61 -4.64 21.06
C VAL A 119 4.64 -5.23 19.66
N PHE A 120 5.35 -6.35 19.47
CA PHE A 120 5.39 -7.05 18.19
C PHE A 120 3.99 -7.52 17.77
N MET A 121 3.23 -8.14 18.69
CA MET A 121 1.88 -8.64 18.41
C MET A 121 0.92 -7.53 18.00
N ILE A 122 0.93 -6.39 18.70
CA ILE A 122 0.08 -5.25 18.35
C ILE A 122 0.55 -4.61 17.03
N THR A 123 1.86 -4.42 16.84
CA THR A 123 2.44 -3.89 15.58
C THR A 123 1.96 -4.71 14.38
N ARG A 124 2.05 -6.03 14.49
CA ARG A 124 1.60 -6.97 13.48
C ARG A 124 0.08 -6.89 13.25
N THR A 125 -0.70 -6.84 14.32
CA THR A 125 -2.18 -6.73 14.23
C THR A 125 -2.62 -5.46 13.52
N LEU A 126 -2.01 -4.32 13.85
CA LEU A 126 -2.31 -3.04 13.21
C LEU A 126 -1.86 -3.02 11.74
N SER A 127 -0.70 -3.61 11.42
CA SER A 127 -0.22 -3.75 10.04
C SER A 127 -1.14 -4.65 9.21
N LEU A 128 -1.66 -5.74 9.78
CA LEU A 128 -2.71 -6.56 9.16
C LEU A 128 -4.00 -5.76 8.94
N GLY A 129 -4.38 -4.91 9.89
CA GLY A 129 -5.50 -3.98 9.74
C GLY A 129 -5.34 -3.08 8.51
N ILE A 130 -4.16 -2.49 8.34
CA ILE A 130 -3.82 -1.66 7.17
C ILE A 130 -3.87 -2.49 5.89
N LEU A 131 -3.25 -3.68 5.86
CA LEU A 131 -3.34 -4.60 4.72
C LEU A 131 -4.80 -4.93 4.36
N SER A 132 -5.65 -5.20 5.35
CA SER A 132 -7.08 -5.47 5.13
C SER A 132 -7.83 -4.28 4.54
N VAL A 133 -7.44 -3.03 4.84
CA VAL A 133 -8.02 -1.86 4.16
C VAL A 133 -7.67 -1.87 2.67
N PHE A 134 -6.41 -2.10 2.30
CA PHE A 134 -6.01 -2.21 0.89
C PHE A 134 -6.69 -3.40 0.18
N LEU A 135 -6.84 -4.54 0.85
CA LEU A 135 -7.58 -5.67 0.31
C LEU A 135 -9.07 -5.35 0.13
N MET A 136 -9.67 -4.57 1.03
CA MET A 136 -11.05 -4.10 0.88
C MET A 136 -11.20 -3.18 -0.34
N LEU A 137 -10.23 -2.29 -0.60
CA LEU A 137 -10.21 -1.47 -1.82
C LEU A 137 -10.17 -2.36 -3.07
N LEU A 138 -9.36 -3.43 -3.06
CA LEU A 138 -9.29 -4.41 -4.17
C LEU A 138 -10.54 -5.30 -4.32
N VAL A 139 -11.35 -5.45 -3.26
CA VAL A 139 -12.67 -6.09 -3.37
C VAL A 139 -13.63 -5.17 -4.12
N LEU A 140 -13.54 -3.86 -3.88
CA LEU A 140 -14.40 -2.84 -4.48
C LEU A 140 -13.99 -2.51 -5.92
N ASP A 141 -12.70 -2.43 -6.20
CA ASP A 141 -12.12 -2.16 -7.51
C ASP A 141 -11.11 -3.26 -7.85
N ASN A 142 -11.63 -4.35 -8.42
CA ASN A 142 -10.87 -5.57 -8.62
C ASN A 142 -10.12 -5.53 -9.96
N PRO A 143 -8.78 -5.75 -9.99
CA PRO A 143 -8.03 -5.78 -11.25
C PRO A 143 -8.43 -6.94 -12.18
N PHE A 144 -9.19 -7.90 -11.67
CA PHE A 144 -9.76 -8.99 -12.45
C PHE A 144 -11.22 -8.73 -12.83
N ALA A 145 -11.73 -7.49 -12.83
CA ALA A 145 -13.04 -7.20 -13.40
C ALA A 145 -13.10 -7.66 -14.88
N VAL A 146 -14.16 -8.35 -15.27
CA VAL A 146 -14.27 -9.05 -16.57
C VAL A 146 -15.36 -8.43 -17.44
N TYR A 147 -15.06 -8.22 -18.72
CA TYR A 147 -16.07 -7.93 -19.73
C TYR A 147 -16.95 -9.16 -19.97
N TYR A 148 -18.26 -8.98 -20.03
CA TYR A 148 -19.21 -10.03 -20.36
C TYR A 148 -20.34 -9.48 -21.23
N SER A 149 -20.95 -10.34 -22.03
CA SER A 149 -22.08 -9.98 -22.89
C SER A 149 -23.41 -10.32 -22.23
N LYS A 150 -24.35 -9.37 -22.20
CA LYS A 150 -25.73 -9.59 -21.75
C LYS A 150 -26.70 -8.86 -22.66
N ALA A 151 -27.60 -9.61 -23.30
CA ALA A 151 -28.65 -9.04 -24.16
C ALA A 151 -28.12 -8.08 -25.26
N GLY A 152 -26.94 -8.37 -25.82
CA GLY A 152 -26.34 -7.59 -26.90
C GLY A 152 -25.49 -6.39 -26.45
N SER A 153 -25.41 -6.09 -25.16
CA SER A 153 -24.48 -5.10 -24.61
C SER A 153 -23.26 -5.77 -23.94
N ILE A 154 -22.11 -5.10 -24.05
CA ILE A 154 -20.88 -5.48 -23.33
C ILE A 154 -20.87 -4.68 -22.02
N LEU A 155 -20.80 -5.40 -20.90
CA LEU A 155 -20.78 -4.85 -19.55
C LEU A 155 -19.55 -5.36 -18.80
N VAL A 156 -19.18 -4.68 -17.72
CA VAL A 156 -18.13 -5.12 -16.81
C VAL A 156 -18.75 -5.78 -15.59
N SER A 157 -18.18 -6.91 -15.16
CA SER A 157 -18.52 -7.54 -13.88
C SER A 157 -17.37 -7.47 -12.90
N ASN A 158 -17.63 -6.80 -11.77
CA ASN A 158 -16.72 -6.72 -10.62
C ASN A 158 -17.23 -7.53 -9.41
N TRP A 159 -18.45 -8.06 -9.47
CA TRP A 159 -19.14 -8.69 -8.32
C TRP A 159 -19.67 -10.09 -8.61
N ASN A 160 -19.49 -10.61 -9.83
CA ASN A 160 -19.94 -11.96 -10.19
C ASN A 160 -18.79 -12.74 -10.85
N PRO A 161 -18.13 -13.67 -10.13
CA PRO A 161 -17.03 -14.44 -10.68
C PRO A 161 -17.49 -15.56 -11.62
N PHE A 162 -18.79 -15.76 -11.82
CA PHE A 162 -19.34 -16.84 -12.65
C PHE A 162 -19.77 -16.38 -14.05
N VAL A 163 -19.59 -15.09 -14.38
CA VAL A 163 -19.88 -14.61 -15.75
C VAL A 163 -18.97 -15.29 -16.78
N HIS A 164 -19.52 -15.49 -17.97
CA HIS A 164 -18.73 -15.95 -19.11
C HIS A 164 -17.98 -14.77 -19.72
N PRO A 165 -16.63 -14.82 -19.80
CA PRO A 165 -15.85 -13.72 -20.36
C PRO A 165 -16.20 -13.45 -21.82
N TYR A 166 -16.32 -12.18 -22.16
CA TYR A 166 -16.35 -11.71 -23.52
C TYR A 166 -14.92 -11.46 -23.98
N HIS A 167 -14.48 -12.19 -25.00
CA HIS A 167 -13.10 -12.15 -25.46
C HIS A 167 -12.89 -11.00 -26.46
N LEU A 168 -12.03 -10.06 -26.10
CA LEU A 168 -11.48 -9.03 -26.97
C LEU A 168 -10.14 -9.52 -27.54
N THR A 169 -9.80 -9.09 -28.76
CA THR A 169 -8.60 -9.58 -29.48
C THR A 169 -7.32 -8.88 -29.05
N ASP A 170 -7.40 -7.65 -28.57
CA ASP A 170 -6.26 -6.84 -28.11
C ASP A 170 -6.76 -5.80 -27.10
N GLY A 171 -5.83 -5.18 -26.37
CA GLY A 171 -6.10 -4.04 -25.49
C GLY A 171 -5.77 -2.69 -26.11
N GLN A 172 -6.19 -1.61 -25.44
CA GLN A 172 -5.87 -0.23 -25.80
C GLN A 172 -4.40 0.12 -25.55
N GLY A 173 -3.73 -0.66 -24.69
CA GLY A 173 -2.36 -0.40 -24.26
C GLY A 173 -2.27 0.72 -23.23
N MET A 174 -1.09 0.87 -22.63
CA MET A 174 -0.85 1.91 -21.63
C MET A 174 -0.77 3.31 -22.25
N ASN A 175 -1.10 4.30 -21.43
CA ASN A 175 -0.95 5.72 -21.73
C ASN A 175 0.48 6.00 -22.29
N PRO A 176 0.62 6.71 -23.42
CA PRO A 176 1.92 7.01 -24.02
C PRO A 176 2.95 7.64 -23.06
N LEU A 177 2.52 8.47 -22.11
CA LEU A 177 3.41 9.08 -21.10
C LEU A 177 4.06 8.06 -20.17
N LEU A 178 3.43 6.88 -20.03
CA LEU A 178 3.90 5.80 -19.20
C LEU A 178 4.88 4.86 -19.93
N ARG A 179 5.07 5.01 -21.24
CA ARG A 179 6.00 4.22 -22.07
C ARG A 179 7.44 4.73 -21.93
N ASN A 180 7.94 4.81 -20.69
CA ASN A 180 9.28 5.29 -20.37
C ASN A 180 9.99 4.34 -19.37
N PRO A 181 11.31 4.07 -19.52
CA PRO A 181 12.04 3.18 -18.61
C PRO A 181 11.98 3.58 -17.15
N TRP A 182 12.02 4.88 -16.85
CA TRP A 182 11.94 5.37 -15.48
C TRP A 182 10.56 5.13 -14.87
N MET A 183 9.47 5.22 -15.66
CA MET A 183 8.13 4.80 -15.22
C MET A 183 8.14 3.34 -14.80
N ALA A 184 8.79 2.46 -15.56
CA ALA A 184 8.80 1.05 -15.22
C ALA A 184 9.69 0.70 -14.00
N VAL A 185 10.51 1.61 -13.48
CA VAL A 185 11.39 1.34 -12.33
C VAL A 185 10.98 2.07 -11.07
N HIS A 186 10.60 3.35 -11.16
CA HIS A 186 10.39 4.19 -9.98
C HIS A 186 9.15 3.84 -9.13
N PRO A 187 7.97 3.50 -9.68
CA PRO A 187 6.78 3.22 -8.88
C PRO A 187 6.94 2.00 -7.99
N PRO A 188 7.46 0.83 -8.43
CA PRO A 188 7.76 -0.27 -7.53
C PRO A 188 8.63 0.13 -6.34
N ILE A 189 9.69 0.93 -6.59
CA ILE A 189 10.58 1.42 -5.53
C ILE A 189 9.85 2.36 -4.58
N LEU A 190 9.04 3.28 -5.11
CA LEU A 190 8.24 4.22 -4.33
C LEU A 190 7.19 3.50 -3.47
N PHE A 191 6.46 2.53 -4.04
CA PHE A 191 5.47 1.71 -3.32
C PHE A 191 6.11 0.84 -2.24
N LEU A 192 7.34 0.34 -2.44
CA LEU A 192 8.09 -0.32 -1.37
C LEU A 192 8.39 0.65 -0.21
N GLY A 193 8.73 1.90 -0.51
CA GLY A 193 8.87 2.95 0.51
C GLY A 193 7.58 3.18 1.29
N TYR A 194 6.47 3.41 0.56
CA TYR A 194 5.14 3.63 1.13
C TYR A 194 4.63 2.45 1.97
N ALA A 195 4.78 1.23 1.47
CA ALA A 195 4.43 0.01 2.19
C ALA A 195 5.23 -0.12 3.49
N ALA A 196 6.52 0.17 3.47
CA ALA A 196 7.38 0.01 4.64
C ALA A 196 6.99 0.95 5.79
N PHE A 197 6.45 2.15 5.51
CA PHE A 197 5.96 3.09 6.55
C PHE A 197 4.85 2.52 7.43
N THR A 198 4.13 1.48 6.97
CA THR A 198 3.13 0.73 7.75
C THR A 198 3.71 0.24 9.08
N ILE A 199 4.94 -0.29 9.06
CA ILE A 199 5.53 -0.96 10.23
C ILE A 199 5.97 0.05 11.31
N PRO A 200 6.72 1.13 10.99
CA PRO A 200 7.04 2.17 11.97
C PRO A 200 5.79 2.83 12.56
N PHE A 201 4.76 3.08 11.75
CA PHE A 201 3.47 3.60 12.23
C PHE A 201 2.82 2.64 13.23
N ALA A 202 2.63 1.39 12.82
CA ALA A 202 1.98 0.38 13.66
C ALA A 202 2.77 0.13 14.95
N SER A 203 4.10 0.18 14.87
CA SER A 203 4.96 0.00 16.03
C SER A 203 4.91 1.20 16.98
N ALA A 204 4.92 2.43 16.47
CA ALA A 204 4.75 3.62 17.30
C ALA A 204 3.40 3.61 18.04
N ILE A 205 2.31 3.28 17.36
CA ILE A 205 0.99 3.12 18.00
C ILE A 205 1.02 2.01 19.05
N ALA A 206 1.63 0.85 18.76
CA ALA A 206 1.77 -0.24 19.72
C ALA A 206 2.56 0.18 20.97
N GLY A 207 3.66 0.91 20.79
CA GLY A 207 4.48 1.46 21.87
C GLY A 207 3.72 2.44 22.75
N LEU A 208 2.93 3.33 22.14
CA LEU A 208 2.07 4.26 22.88
C LEU A 208 0.94 3.52 23.62
N LEU A 209 0.31 2.50 23.01
CA LEU A 209 -0.74 1.73 23.67
C LEU A 209 -0.22 0.97 24.90
N LEU A 210 0.95 0.35 24.78
CA LEU A 210 1.55 -0.48 25.83
C LEU A 210 2.46 0.28 26.80
N ASN A 211 2.76 1.54 26.51
CA ASN A 211 3.80 2.32 27.19
C ASN A 211 5.16 1.60 27.20
N ASP A 212 5.53 0.99 26.07
CA ASP A 212 6.73 0.17 25.96
C ASP A 212 7.69 0.70 24.88
N SER A 213 8.81 1.26 25.33
CA SER A 213 9.89 1.81 24.48
C SER A 213 10.54 0.82 23.52
N ASN A 214 10.31 -0.49 23.67
CA ASN A 214 10.84 -1.49 22.74
C ASN A 214 10.32 -1.34 21.31
N TRP A 215 9.25 -0.57 21.08
CA TRP A 215 8.74 -0.26 19.74
C TRP A 215 9.80 0.33 18.81
N HIS A 216 10.72 1.14 19.33
CA HIS A 216 11.81 1.73 18.55
C HIS A 216 12.69 0.67 17.88
N LYS A 217 12.86 -0.51 18.52
CA LYS A 217 13.68 -1.60 17.98
C LYS A 217 13.14 -2.08 16.62
N ILE A 218 11.81 -2.15 16.49
CA ILE A 218 11.13 -2.51 15.25
C ILE A 218 11.14 -1.30 14.30
N ALA A 219 10.64 -0.15 14.75
CA ALA A 219 10.44 1.02 13.92
C ALA A 219 11.72 1.57 13.28
N ASN A 220 12.86 1.57 13.98
CA ASN A 220 14.09 2.19 13.49
C ASN A 220 14.65 1.54 12.21
N ASN A 221 14.59 0.21 12.10
CA ASN A 221 15.07 -0.49 10.91
C ASN A 221 14.12 -0.25 9.74
N TRP A 222 12.82 -0.38 9.99
CA TRP A 222 11.82 -0.20 8.95
C TRP A 222 11.74 1.25 8.48
N MET A 223 11.91 2.25 9.36
CA MET A 223 11.97 3.64 8.96
C MET A 223 13.16 3.92 8.04
N ARG A 224 14.33 3.31 8.29
CA ARG A 224 15.48 3.42 7.39
C ARG A 224 15.21 2.81 6.03
N VAL A 225 14.54 1.66 6.00
CA VAL A 225 14.08 1.02 4.75
C VAL A 225 13.09 1.93 4.02
N SER A 226 12.04 2.41 4.70
CA SER A 226 11.06 3.33 4.14
C SER A 226 11.71 4.58 3.54
N TRP A 227 12.60 5.21 4.29
CA TRP A 227 13.29 6.42 3.87
C TRP A 227 14.19 6.18 2.66
N LEU A 228 14.94 5.07 2.61
CA LEU A 228 15.83 4.74 1.50
C LEU A 228 15.05 4.48 0.21
N PHE A 229 14.00 3.65 0.28
CA PHE A 229 13.15 3.37 -0.88
C PHE A 229 12.37 4.60 -1.32
N LEU A 230 11.85 5.41 -0.40
CA LEU A 230 11.18 6.66 -0.76
C LEU A 230 12.15 7.66 -1.40
N THR A 231 13.37 7.80 -0.90
CA THR A 231 14.41 8.64 -1.50
C THR A 231 14.72 8.22 -2.93
N ALA A 232 14.92 6.92 -3.15
CA ALA A 232 15.16 6.38 -4.49
C ALA A 232 13.93 6.55 -5.40
N GLY A 233 12.73 6.32 -4.89
CA GLY A 233 11.48 6.46 -5.64
C GLY A 233 11.21 7.90 -6.09
N ILE A 234 11.34 8.88 -5.17
CA ILE A 234 11.24 10.31 -5.48
C ILE A 234 12.34 10.70 -6.48
N GLY A 235 13.57 10.22 -6.26
CA GLY A 235 14.70 10.52 -7.13
C GLY A 235 14.49 10.05 -8.57
N LEU A 236 14.08 8.80 -8.74
CA LEU A 236 13.80 8.23 -10.07
C LEU A 236 12.54 8.83 -10.70
N GLY A 237 11.53 9.16 -9.88
CA GLY A 237 10.32 9.85 -10.33
C GLY A 237 10.58 11.26 -10.87
N GLY A 238 11.47 12.02 -10.23
CA GLY A 238 11.91 13.33 -10.73
C GLY A 238 12.63 13.22 -12.08
N PHE A 239 13.46 12.19 -12.28
CA PHE A 239 14.09 11.94 -13.59
C PHE A 239 13.05 11.61 -14.67
N TRP A 240 12.05 10.79 -14.34
CA TRP A 240 10.95 10.49 -15.25
C TRP A 240 10.15 11.75 -15.64
N ALA A 241 9.76 12.56 -14.65
CA ALA A 241 9.01 13.80 -14.86
C ALA A 241 9.80 14.78 -15.74
N TYR A 242 11.11 14.91 -15.50
CA TYR A 242 12.01 15.72 -16.32
C TYR A 242 12.01 15.33 -17.81
N GLU A 243 12.07 14.02 -18.10
CA GLU A 243 12.07 13.52 -19.48
C GLU A 243 10.71 13.69 -20.17
N VAL A 244 9.61 13.43 -19.45
CA VAL A 244 8.26 13.36 -20.03
C VAL A 244 7.58 14.74 -20.12
N LEU A 245 7.83 15.64 -19.17
CA LEU A 245 7.20 16.97 -19.11
C LEU A 245 8.00 18.06 -19.85
N GLY A 246 9.01 17.67 -20.64
CA GLY A 246 9.53 18.53 -21.71
C GLY A 246 10.71 19.44 -21.36
N TRP A 247 11.66 19.01 -20.53
CA TRP A 247 12.96 19.68 -20.28
C TRP A 247 12.90 21.12 -19.72
N GLY A 248 11.70 21.72 -19.59
CA GLY A 248 11.46 23.09 -19.13
C GLY A 248 11.03 23.19 -17.67
N ALA A 249 10.54 22.10 -17.08
CA ALA A 249 10.55 21.94 -15.63
C ALA A 249 11.98 21.56 -15.22
N TRP A 250 12.52 22.22 -14.20
CA TRP A 250 13.67 21.70 -13.48
C TRP A 250 13.38 20.26 -13.05
N TYR A 251 14.40 19.47 -12.68
CA TYR A 251 14.27 18.09 -12.20
C TYR A 251 13.10 17.83 -11.21
N TRP A 252 12.67 18.88 -10.52
CA TRP A 252 11.50 18.90 -9.66
C TRP A 252 10.48 19.93 -10.17
N SER A 253 9.22 19.50 -10.27
CA SER A 253 8.08 20.40 -10.45
C SER A 253 7.31 20.51 -9.13
N TRP A 254 6.77 21.68 -8.80
CA TRP A 254 5.91 21.83 -7.60
C TRP A 254 4.49 21.32 -7.86
N ASP A 255 4.37 20.21 -8.60
CA ASP A 255 3.11 19.49 -8.81
C ASP A 255 2.61 18.87 -7.50
N PRO A 256 1.28 18.80 -7.26
CA PRO A 256 0.73 18.24 -6.04
C PRO A 256 1.19 16.80 -5.73
N VAL A 257 1.42 15.97 -6.73
CA VAL A 257 1.83 14.57 -6.52
C VAL A 257 3.31 14.48 -6.15
N GLU A 258 4.18 15.20 -6.85
CA GLU A 258 5.59 15.32 -6.45
C GLU A 258 5.71 15.90 -5.03
N THR A 259 5.04 17.01 -4.77
CA THR A 259 5.07 17.70 -3.46
C THR A 259 4.53 16.82 -2.34
N SER A 260 3.43 16.11 -2.57
CA SER A 260 2.84 15.25 -1.54
C SER A 260 3.72 14.05 -1.18
N SER A 261 4.53 13.53 -2.11
CA SER A 261 5.52 12.48 -1.83
C SER A 261 6.73 12.96 -1.00
N LEU A 262 7.09 14.24 -1.09
CA LEU A 262 8.19 14.85 -0.33
C LEU A 262 7.86 15.02 1.16
N ILE A 263 6.61 15.33 1.49
CA ILE A 263 6.16 15.60 2.86
C ILE A 263 6.39 14.39 3.82
N PRO A 264 6.03 13.13 3.48
CA PRO A 264 6.39 11.98 4.31
C PRO A 264 7.90 11.75 4.38
N TRP A 265 8.67 12.10 3.34
CA TRP A 265 10.14 12.03 3.37
C TRP A 265 10.75 12.98 4.40
N ILE A 266 10.22 14.21 4.52
CA ILE A 266 10.69 15.19 5.52
C ILE A 266 10.41 14.68 6.95
N THR A 267 9.20 14.18 7.21
CA THR A 267 8.84 13.66 8.54
C THR A 267 9.60 12.37 8.89
N ALA A 268 9.87 11.50 7.91
CA ALA A 268 10.75 10.36 8.08
C ALA A 268 12.19 10.78 8.39
N THR A 269 12.69 11.82 7.72
CA THR A 269 14.01 12.39 7.98
C THR A 269 14.08 12.96 9.40
N ALA A 270 13.04 13.68 9.84
CA ALA A 270 12.94 14.19 11.21
C ALA A 270 12.96 13.04 12.23
N TYR A 271 12.21 11.94 11.98
CA TYR A 271 12.27 10.74 12.80
C TYR A 271 13.71 10.19 12.90
N LEU A 272 14.40 10.04 11.77
CA LEU A 272 15.78 9.54 11.75
C LEU A 272 16.72 10.46 12.53
N HIS A 273 16.51 11.78 12.53
CA HIS A 273 17.29 12.68 13.38
C HIS A 273 17.03 12.47 14.88
N THR A 274 15.77 12.14 15.26
CA THR A 274 15.46 11.87 16.67
C THR A 274 16.21 10.65 17.22
N ILE A 275 16.49 9.64 16.39
CA ILE A 275 17.18 8.42 16.83
C ILE A 275 18.71 8.58 16.94
N TYR A 276 19.32 9.48 16.16
CA TYR A 276 20.77 9.71 16.15
C TYR A 276 21.22 10.86 17.06
N GLY A 277 20.36 11.84 17.33
CA GLY A 277 20.73 13.00 18.15
C GLY A 277 20.94 12.66 19.62
N ARG A 278 19.85 12.32 20.34
CA ARG A 278 19.85 12.02 21.78
C ARG A 278 18.78 10.97 22.10
N GLN A 279 19.17 9.70 22.08
CA GLN A 279 18.27 8.58 22.38
C GLN A 279 17.57 8.79 23.72
N GLY A 280 16.24 8.72 23.72
CA GLY A 280 15.40 8.81 24.92
C GLY A 280 14.94 10.21 25.34
N GLN A 281 15.44 11.30 24.73
CA GLN A 281 14.95 12.67 25.02
C GLN A 281 13.68 13.03 24.22
N PHE A 282 13.48 12.42 23.05
CA PHE A 282 12.36 12.72 22.15
C PHE A 282 11.18 11.76 22.33
N ARG A 283 10.70 11.60 23.57
CA ARG A 283 9.61 10.66 23.91
C ARG A 283 8.30 10.95 23.17
N PHE A 284 8.01 12.23 22.95
CA PHE A 284 6.85 12.66 22.17
C PHE A 284 7.15 12.78 20.66
N LEU A 285 8.27 13.41 20.30
CA LEU A 285 8.57 13.75 18.90
C LEU A 285 8.84 12.50 18.04
N ALA A 286 9.54 11.49 18.57
CA ALA A 286 9.84 10.28 17.81
C ALA A 286 8.57 9.50 17.39
N PRO A 287 7.64 9.12 18.30
CA PRO A 287 6.40 8.46 17.88
C PRO A 287 5.53 9.37 17.01
N ALA A 288 5.50 10.68 17.27
CA ALA A 288 4.78 11.63 16.42
C ALA A 288 5.29 11.61 14.97
N MET A 289 6.60 11.69 14.74
CA MET A 289 7.17 11.67 13.39
C MET A 289 6.92 10.33 12.68
N ALA A 290 6.99 9.19 13.39
CA ALA A 290 6.63 7.90 12.80
C ALA A 290 5.16 7.83 12.39
N ILE A 291 4.25 8.35 13.23
CA ILE A 291 2.81 8.37 12.97
C ILE A 291 2.50 9.29 11.80
N PHE A 292 3.02 10.53 11.81
CA PHE A 292 2.80 11.49 10.74
C PHE A 292 3.38 11.02 9.41
N SER A 293 4.54 10.36 9.39
CA SER A 293 5.13 9.85 8.14
C SER A 293 4.14 8.95 7.37
N PHE A 294 3.48 8.02 8.06
CA PHE A 294 2.50 7.15 7.40
C PHE A 294 1.18 7.87 7.08
N ILE A 295 0.68 8.74 7.97
CA ILE A 295 -0.49 9.58 7.68
C ILE A 295 -0.25 10.38 6.38
N LEU A 296 0.94 10.94 6.22
CA LEU A 296 1.34 11.75 5.07
C LEU A 296 1.51 10.91 3.79
N VAL A 297 1.90 9.63 3.90
CA VAL A 297 1.87 8.68 2.78
C VAL A 297 0.43 8.43 2.31
N ILE A 298 -0.50 8.21 3.24
CA ILE A 298 -1.92 8.03 2.90
C ILE A 298 -2.53 9.34 2.36
N PHE A 299 -2.12 10.49 2.89
CA PHE A 299 -2.48 11.80 2.35
C PHE A 299 -1.99 11.96 0.91
N ALA A 300 -0.72 11.64 0.60
CA ALA A 300 -0.20 11.67 -0.77
C ALA A 300 -1.01 10.77 -1.70
N THR A 301 -1.42 9.60 -1.22
CA THR A 301 -2.29 8.68 -1.95
C THR A 301 -3.66 9.29 -2.22
N PHE A 302 -4.27 9.92 -1.21
CA PHE A 302 -5.52 10.63 -1.36
C PHE A 302 -5.40 11.78 -2.37
N VAL A 303 -4.29 12.53 -2.36
CA VAL A 303 -4.02 13.58 -3.36
C VAL A 303 -3.98 12.99 -4.78
N THR A 304 -3.27 11.87 -4.98
CA THR A 304 -3.14 11.24 -6.31
C THR A 304 -4.43 10.61 -6.85
N ARG A 305 -5.32 10.14 -5.96
CA ARG A 305 -6.45 9.27 -6.33
C ARG A 305 -7.83 9.86 -6.12
N SER A 306 -7.96 10.92 -5.33
CA SER A 306 -9.27 11.49 -5.01
C SER A 306 -9.92 12.26 -6.15
N GLY A 307 -9.13 12.70 -7.13
CA GLY A 307 -9.61 13.61 -8.18
C GLY A 307 -9.82 15.05 -7.73
N MET A 308 -9.54 15.36 -6.46
CA MET A 308 -9.80 16.69 -5.91
C MET A 308 -8.74 17.73 -6.26
N TRP A 309 -7.55 17.29 -6.70
CA TRP A 309 -6.45 18.16 -7.09
C TRP A 309 -6.15 18.00 -8.57
N ALA A 310 -5.96 19.12 -9.26
CA ALA A 310 -5.44 19.11 -10.62
C ALA A 310 -3.94 18.78 -10.58
N SER A 311 -3.58 17.59 -11.05
CA SER A 311 -2.19 17.17 -11.26
C SER A 311 -2.06 16.47 -12.61
N VAL A 312 -0.88 16.58 -13.22
CA VAL A 312 -0.54 15.78 -14.41
C VAL A 312 -0.48 14.26 -14.10
N HIS A 313 -0.49 13.91 -12.82
CA HIS A 313 -0.47 12.55 -12.30
C HIS A 313 -1.81 12.08 -11.74
N SER A 314 -2.83 12.94 -11.69
CA SER A 314 -4.19 12.60 -11.23
C SER A 314 -5.10 12.38 -12.43
N TRP A 315 -5.86 11.28 -12.44
CA TRP A 315 -6.58 10.84 -13.64
C TRP A 315 -8.07 10.56 -13.43
N GLN A 316 -8.68 10.94 -12.30
CA GLN A 316 -10.01 10.46 -11.92
C GLN A 316 -10.87 11.50 -11.20
N ASP A 317 -12.18 11.25 -11.18
CA ASP A 317 -13.16 11.96 -10.36
C ASP A 317 -13.32 11.30 -8.97
N PHE A 318 -13.93 12.02 -8.03
CA PHE A 318 -14.19 11.50 -6.69
C PHE A 318 -15.20 10.34 -6.72
N ASN A 319 -14.81 9.17 -6.18
CA ASN A 319 -15.62 7.95 -6.18
C ASN A 319 -15.64 7.25 -4.79
N ALA A 320 -16.17 6.03 -4.73
CA ALA A 320 -16.24 5.26 -3.49
C ALA A 320 -14.84 4.89 -2.93
N GLU A 321 -13.86 4.60 -3.79
CA GLU A 321 -12.47 4.36 -3.39
C GLU A 321 -11.88 5.60 -2.71
N SER A 322 -12.03 6.76 -3.35
CA SER A 322 -11.58 8.06 -2.84
C SER A 322 -12.17 8.35 -1.46
N LEU A 323 -13.48 8.10 -1.30
CA LEU A 323 -14.15 8.26 -0.01
C LEU A 323 -13.56 7.33 1.06
N LEU A 324 -13.30 6.06 0.73
CA LEU A 324 -12.73 5.11 1.68
C LEU A 324 -11.29 5.43 2.07
N ILE A 325 -10.46 5.88 1.12
CA ILE A 325 -9.12 6.40 1.43
C ILE A 325 -9.23 7.62 2.36
N GLY A 326 -10.19 8.52 2.11
CA GLY A 326 -10.45 9.68 2.97
C GLY A 326 -10.90 9.30 4.39
N ILE A 327 -11.82 8.34 4.53
CA ILE A 327 -12.26 7.80 5.83
C ILE A 327 -11.09 7.13 6.55
N PHE A 328 -10.29 6.34 5.83
CA PHE A 328 -9.10 5.70 6.40
C PHE A 328 -8.10 6.74 6.90
N LEU A 329 -7.78 7.75 6.08
CA LEU A 329 -6.92 8.88 6.43
C LEU A 329 -7.41 9.61 7.68
N ALA A 330 -8.70 9.95 7.74
CA ALA A 330 -9.30 10.60 8.89
C ALA A 330 -9.21 9.73 10.15
N THR A 331 -9.47 8.43 10.02
CA THR A 331 -9.42 7.47 11.14
C THR A 331 -8.01 7.36 11.72
N ILE A 332 -6.99 7.13 10.88
CA ILE A 332 -5.60 7.01 11.37
C ILE A 332 -5.08 8.33 11.93
N THR A 333 -5.53 9.47 11.38
CA THR A 333 -5.16 10.79 11.89
C THR A 333 -5.76 11.00 13.28
N ILE A 334 -7.07 10.83 13.43
CA ILE A 334 -7.78 11.03 14.71
C ILE A 334 -7.24 10.08 15.77
N VAL A 335 -7.11 8.78 15.47
CA VAL A 335 -6.62 7.78 16.43
C VAL A 335 -5.17 8.07 16.80
N GLY A 336 -4.31 8.35 15.80
CA GLY A 336 -2.89 8.62 16.01
C GLY A 336 -2.64 9.87 16.85
N THR A 337 -3.27 10.99 16.51
CA THR A 337 -3.11 12.25 17.26
C THR A 337 -3.75 12.20 18.63
N SER A 338 -4.91 11.55 18.78
CA SER A 338 -5.56 11.41 20.09
C SER A 338 -4.72 10.57 21.06
N LEU A 339 -4.12 9.47 20.58
CA LEU A 339 -3.27 8.63 21.41
C LEU A 339 -1.96 9.36 21.80
N LEU A 340 -1.36 10.09 20.87
CA LEU A 340 -0.20 10.95 21.14
C LEU A 340 -0.52 12.02 22.19
N ALA A 341 -1.63 12.73 22.02
CA ALA A 341 -2.06 13.78 22.94
C ALA A 341 -2.32 13.21 24.34
N LYS A 342 -3.04 12.08 24.44
CA LYS A 342 -3.26 11.40 25.71
C LYS A 342 -1.96 11.09 26.44
N ARG A 343 -0.97 10.51 25.76
CA ARG A 343 0.33 10.17 26.36
C ARG A 343 1.15 11.39 26.75
N TYR A 344 1.08 12.46 25.96
CA TYR A 344 1.77 13.70 26.29
C TYR A 344 1.29 14.30 27.63
N PHE A 345 -0.03 14.30 27.87
CA PHE A 345 -0.58 14.81 29.12
C PHE A 345 -0.32 13.87 30.31
N GLU A 346 -0.39 12.55 30.13
CA GLU A 346 -0.06 11.57 31.19
C GLU A 346 1.41 11.63 31.66
N GLU A 347 2.34 12.15 30.84
CA GLU A 347 3.74 12.32 31.26
C GLU A 347 4.00 13.62 32.05
N GLN A 348 3.02 14.54 32.10
CA GLN A 348 3.13 15.82 32.82
C GLN A 348 2.54 15.77 34.23
N ASP A 349 1.62 14.83 34.48
CA ASP A 349 1.04 14.52 35.79
C ASP A 349 1.90 13.51 36.57
#